data_AF-A0A396LEM0-F1
#
_entry.id   AF-A0A396LEM0-F1
#
_cell.length_a   1.000
_cell.length_b   1.000
_cell.length_c   1.000
_cell.angle_alpha   90.00
_cell.angle_beta   90.00
_cell.angle_gamma   90.00
#
_symmetry.space_group_name_H-M   'P 1'
#
loop_
_entity.id
_entity.type
_entity.pdbx_description
1 polymer ?
#
loop_
_entity_poly.entity_id
_entity_poly.type
_entity_poly.pdbx_seq_one_letter_code
_entity_poly.pdbx_strand_id
1 'polypeptide(L)' 'MINLKIDPEFQSQIPPLTDDEFKQLEENILKEGKLLSPLIVWNNTLVDGHNRYAILQKHPE' A
#
# COMPACT_ATOMS: atom_id res chain seq x y z
N MET A 1 -2.43 -14.02 0.45
CA MET A 1 -2.20 -12.69 1.04
C MET A 1 -0.83 -12.65 1.72
N ILE A 2 -0.01 -11.67 1.37
CA ILE A 2 1.29 -11.43 2.02
C ILE A 2 1.01 -10.70 3.33
N ASN A 3 1.40 -11.26 4.48
CA ASN A 3 1.20 -10.61 5.78
C ASN A 3 2.50 -9.92 6.23
N LEU A 4 2.62 -8.63 5.92
CA LEU A 4 3.76 -7.80 6.28
C LEU A 4 3.56 -7.14 7.65
N LYS A 5 4.66 -6.99 8.40
CA LYS A 5 4.68 -6.19 9.62
C LYS A 5 4.63 -4.72 9.24
N ILE A 6 3.78 -3.95 9.92
CA ILE A 6 3.73 -2.50 9.77
C ILE A 6 4.46 -1.88 10.96
N ASP A 7 5.49 -1.11 10.67
CA ASP A 7 6.17 -0.31 11.68
C ASP A 7 5.57 1.10 11.67
N PRO A 8 5.01 1.60 12.79
CA PRO A 8 4.44 2.94 12.87
C PRO A 8 5.44 4.04 12.49
N GLU A 9 6.74 3.84 12.74
CA GLU A 9 7.76 4.81 12.38
C GLU A 9 7.79 5.00 10.86
N PHE A 10 7.90 3.92 10.08
CA PHE A 10 7.88 3.98 8.61
C PHE A 10 6.54 4.45 8.05
N GLN A 11 5.42 4.03 8.64
CA GLN A 11 4.10 4.45 8.19
C GLN A 11 3.90 5.97 8.34
N SER A 12 4.49 6.57 9.37
CA SER A 12 4.32 7.99 9.70
C SER A 12 5.23 8.95 8.94
N GLN A 13 6.19 8.44 8.15
CA GLN A 13 7.17 9.29 7.43
C GLN A 13 6.55 10.16 6.33
N ILE A 14 5.37 9.80 5.84
CA ILE A 14 4.68 10.50 4.75
C ILE A 14 3.28 10.87 5.24
N PRO A 15 2.78 12.10 4.96
CA PRO A 15 1.40 12.44 5.23
C PRO A 15 0.43 11.42 4.64
N PRO A 16 -0.66 11.08 5.34
CA PRO A 16 -1.68 10.20 4.78
C PRO A 16 -2.31 10.85 3.55
N LEU A 17 -2.77 10.02 2.62
CA LEU A 17 -3.58 10.47 1.51
C LEU A 17 -4.94 10.97 2.01
N THR A 18 -5.49 11.96 1.32
CA THR A 18 -6.92 12.25 1.43
C THR A 18 -7.75 11.07 0.90
N ASP A 19 -9.02 11.01 1.27
CA ASP A 19 -9.92 9.94 0.83
C ASP A 19 -10.01 9.87 -0.71
N ASP A 20 -10.04 11.03 -1.37
CA ASP A 20 -10.09 11.12 -2.83
C ASP A 20 -8.80 10.59 -3.49
N GLU A 21 -7.63 10.96 -2.94
CA GLU A 21 -6.35 10.45 -3.44
C GLU A 21 -6.20 8.94 -3.23
N PHE A 22 -6.65 8.43 -2.07
CA PHE A 22 -6.65 7.00 -1.78
C PHE A 22 -7.57 6.25 -2.77
N LYS A 23 -8.77 6.77 -3.02
CA LYS A 23 -9.72 6.19 -3.97
C LYS A 23 -9.16 6.20 -5.40
N GLN A 24 -8.53 7.30 -5.81
CA GLN A 24 -7.91 7.38 -7.14
C GLN A 24 -6.77 6.35 -7.29
N LEU A 25 -5.97 6.15 -6.24
CA LEU A 25 -4.93 5.12 -6.22
C LEU A 25 -5.53 3.72 -6.32
N GLU A 26 -6.62 3.43 -5.61
CA GLU A 26 -7.34 2.16 -5.66
C GLU A 26 -7.87 1.88 -7.08
N GLU A 27 -8.55 2.84 -7.70
CA GLU A 27 -9.03 2.73 -9.09
C GLU A 27 -7.88 2.46 -10.07
N ASN A 28 -6.74 3.14 -9.91
CA ASN A 28 -5.57 2.94 -10.76
C ASN A 28 -5.00 1.52 -10.62
N ILE A 29 -4.89 1.01 -9.39
CA ILE A 29 -4.39 -0.36 -9.15
C ILE A 29 -5.34 -1.39 -9.75
N LEU A 30 -6.65 -1.22 -9.57
CA LEU A 30 -7.66 -2.14 -10.09
C LEU A 30 -7.72 -2.13 -11.62
N LYS A 31 -7.61 -0.94 -12.23
CA LYS A 31 -7.63 -0.79 -13.69
C LYS A 31 -6.40 -1.42 -14.35
N GLU A 32 -5.22 -1.23 -13.78
CA GLU A 32 -3.97 -1.77 -14.33
C GLU A 32 -3.78 -3.26 -14.00
N GLY A 33 -4.46 -3.77 -12.97
CA GLY A 33 -4.36 -5.16 -12.49
C GLY A 33 -2.99 -5.49 -11.89
N LYS A 34 -2.13 -4.48 -11.65
CA LYS A 34 -0.80 -4.63 -11.04
C LYS A 34 -0.37 -3.35 -10.35
N LEU A 35 0.55 -3.48 -9.40
CA LEU A 35 1.23 -2.32 -8.84
C LEU A 35 2.26 -1.76 -9.82
N LEU A 36 2.11 -0.49 -10.21
CA LEU A 36 3.13 0.22 -11.01
C LEU A 36 4.42 0.44 -10.22
N SER A 37 4.28 0.77 -8.93
CA SER A 37 5.40 0.86 -7.99
C SER A 37 5.29 -0.28 -6.98
N PRO A 38 6.33 -1.12 -6.79
CA PRO A 38 6.28 -2.26 -5.88
C PRO A 38 6.27 -1.83 -4.41
N LEU A 39 5.80 -2.72 -3.52
CA LEU A 39 5.98 -2.55 -2.08
C LEU A 39 7.47 -2.70 -1.73
N ILE A 40 7.97 -1.85 -0.84
CA ILE A 40 9.36 -1.95 -0.36
C ILE A 40 9.33 -2.65 1.00
N VAL A 41 10.02 -3.78 1.10
CA VAL A 41 9.99 -4.64 2.27
C VAL A 41 11.41 -4.93 2.76
N TRP A 42 11.62 -4.84 4.06
CA TRP A 42 12.87 -5.21 4.72
C TRP A 42 12.59 -6.09 5.94
N ASN A 43 13.18 -7.29 5.99
CA ASN A 43 13.02 -8.23 7.10
C ASN A 43 11.54 -8.48 7.50
N ASN A 44 10.66 -8.67 6.51
CA ASN A 44 9.21 -8.83 6.68
C ASN A 44 8.48 -7.57 7.21
N THR A 45 9.13 -6.42 7.28
CA THR A 45 8.53 -5.12 7.60
C THR A 45 8.30 -4.32 6.32
N LEU A 46 7.09 -3.77 6.17
CA LEU A 46 6.77 -2.84 5.10
C LEU A 46 7.47 -1.51 5.40
N VAL A 47 8.38 -1.12 4.52
CA VAL A 47 9.14 0.14 4.63
C VAL A 47 8.43 1.25 3.84
N ASP A 48 7.92 0.92 2.64
CA ASP A 48 7.14 1.85 1.82
C ASP A 48 6.04 1.12 1.04
N GLY A 49 4.97 1.84 0.73
CA GLY A 49 3.81 1.34 0.00
C GLY A 49 2.61 1.03 0.88
N HIS A 50 2.52 1.63 2.07
CA HIS A 50 1.42 1.43 3.04
C HIS A 50 0.01 1.54 2.42
N ASN A 51 -0.26 2.58 1.61
CA ASN A 51 -1.57 2.72 0.95
C ASN A 51 -1.83 1.62 -0.09
N ARG A 52 -0.81 1.28 -0.91
CA ARG A 52 -0.89 0.20 -1.90
C ARG A 52 -1.13 -1.15 -1.22
N TYR A 53 -0.44 -1.41 -0.13
CA TYR A 53 -0.62 -2.62 0.68
C TYR A 53 -2.02 -2.68 1.28
N ALA A 54 -2.52 -1.59 1.85
CA ALA A 54 -3.89 -1.51 2.38
C ALA A 54 -4.95 -1.81 1.29
N ILE A 55 -4.75 -1.32 0.08
CA ILE A 55 -5.62 -1.60 -1.07
C ILE A 55 -5.56 -3.09 -1.45
N LEU A 56 -4.36 -3.67 -1.58
CA LEU A 56 -4.21 -5.10 -1.89
C LEU A 56 -4.86 -6.01 -0.85
N GLN A 57 -4.88 -5.61 0.43
CA GLN A 57 -5.57 -6.35 1.49
C GLN A 57 -7.10 -6.28 1.40
N LYS A 58 -7.66 -5.24 0.74
CA LYS A 58 -9.11 -5.14 0.46
C LYS A 58 -9.54 -6.02 -0.72
N HIS A 59 -8.63 -6.31 -1.64
CA HIS A 59 -8.87 -7.08 -2.85
C HIS A 59 -8.00 -8.34 -2.89
N PRO A 60 -8.22 -9.30 -1.98
CA PRO A 60 -7.54 -10.59 -2.07
C PRO A 60 -7.99 -11.33 -3.33
N GLU A 61 -7.03 -11.82 -4.11
CA GLU A 61 -7.28 -12.80 -5.19
C GLU A 61 -7.96 -14.07 -4.64
#